data_AF-A0A973DXL3-F1
#
_entry.id   AF-A0A973DXL3-F1
#
_cell.length_a   1.000
_cell.length_b   1.000
_cell.length_c   1.000
_cell.angle_alpha   90.00
_cell.angle_beta   90.00
_cell.angle_gamma   90.00
#
_symmetry.space_group_name_H-M   'P 1'
#
loop_
_entity.id
_entity.type
_entity.pdbx_description
1 polymer ?
#
loop_
_entity_poly.entity_id
_entity_poly.type
_entity_poly.pdbx_seq_one_letter_code
_entity_poly.pdbx_strand_id
1 'polypeptide(L)'
;MIALIRTLVVFVGVLIATADRGSACAARDFLEEDLRPIPKDPVLASLLQAYPSLRVDAQNGLLVTNDEASVEIGVSSSGVGIAVLKAPSVRDQFRYIYPLDFDLTKRLRAWEDPGRVRNARFMEVLYFSDAQTAKASLQSVAAPSGGAVFHVTTKHGVNCQLASALEQIGPGFTKLFQQIGGSFNWRTISGTTRLSVHSFGAAVDLNSTLGGYWKWAGRPAGQAGKFDNKIPEAVVRAFERYGFIWGGKWHHFDGMHFEYRPELILYSRHLNAAKG
;
A
#
# COMPACT_ATOMS: atom_id res chain seq x y z
N MET A 1 64.17 -41.10 17.65
CA MET A 1 63.01 -40.78 16.80
C MET A 1 61.75 -40.95 17.64
N ILE A 2 61.20 -39.86 18.16
CA ILE A 2 60.01 -39.85 19.02
C ILE A 2 58.84 -39.36 18.13
N ALA A 3 57.84 -40.22 17.92
CA ALA A 3 56.65 -39.88 17.16
C ALA A 3 55.64 -39.17 18.09
N LEU A 4 55.35 -37.90 17.81
CA LEU A 4 54.26 -37.15 18.44
C LEU A 4 52.94 -37.52 17.76
N ILE A 5 52.04 -38.18 18.50
CA ILE A 5 50.64 -38.35 18.08
C ILE A 5 49.91 -37.05 18.42
N ARG A 6 49.47 -36.31 17.39
CA ARG A 6 48.57 -35.16 17.55
C ARG A 6 47.12 -35.64 17.52
N THR A 7 46.47 -35.63 18.67
CA THR A 7 45.02 -35.84 18.78
C THR A 7 44.29 -34.65 18.16
N LEU A 8 43.58 -34.89 17.07
CA LEU A 8 42.70 -33.90 16.43
C LEU A 8 41.38 -33.84 17.21
N VAL A 9 41.15 -32.76 17.96
CA VAL A 9 39.85 -32.49 18.59
C VAL A 9 38.96 -31.82 17.54
N VAL A 10 37.97 -32.55 17.03
CA VAL A 10 36.94 -32.00 16.15
C VAL A 10 35.87 -31.34 17.02
N PHE A 11 35.87 -30.01 17.07
CA PHE A 11 34.75 -29.24 17.61
C PHE A 11 33.59 -29.31 16.61
N VAL A 12 32.60 -30.14 16.90
CA VAL A 12 31.29 -30.07 16.23
C VAL A 12 30.59 -28.84 16.80
N GLY A 13 30.77 -27.70 16.14
CA GLY A 13 29.99 -26.51 16.40
C GLY A 13 28.53 -26.78 16.04
N VAL A 14 27.68 -26.98 17.04
CA VAL A 14 26.23 -26.92 16.86
C VAL A 14 25.90 -25.48 16.48
N LEU A 15 25.70 -25.25 15.19
CA LEU A 15 25.01 -24.06 14.69
C LEU A 15 23.59 -24.12 15.25
N ILE A 16 23.41 -23.52 16.43
CA ILE A 16 22.09 -23.10 16.87
C ILE A 16 21.71 -21.99 15.89
N ALA A 17 21.00 -22.37 14.83
CA ALA A 17 20.23 -21.43 14.06
C ALA A 17 19.30 -20.76 15.06
N THR A 18 19.62 -19.54 15.45
CA THR A 18 18.67 -18.67 16.12
C THR A 18 17.52 -18.53 15.14
N ALA A 19 16.44 -19.26 15.38
CA ALA A 19 15.19 -19.04 14.70
C ALA A 19 14.94 -17.53 14.74
N ASP A 20 14.94 -16.91 13.57
CA ASP A 20 14.69 -15.50 13.40
C ASP A 20 13.36 -15.23 14.10
N ARG A 21 13.43 -14.58 15.27
CA ARG A 21 12.23 -14.27 16.05
C ARG A 21 11.45 -13.33 15.15
N GLY A 22 10.34 -13.84 14.61
CA GLY A 22 9.53 -13.14 13.63
C GLY A 22 9.41 -11.67 13.98
N SER A 23 9.75 -10.81 13.02
CA SER A 23 9.51 -9.37 13.07
C SER A 23 8.22 -9.11 13.83
N ALA A 24 8.34 -8.64 15.08
CA ALA A 24 7.19 -8.28 15.88
C ALA A 24 6.34 -7.31 15.04
N CYS A 25 5.03 -7.53 15.05
CA CYS A 25 4.00 -6.80 14.32
C CYS A 25 3.91 -5.34 14.81
N ALA A 26 4.97 -4.56 14.64
CA ALA A 26 5.09 -3.19 15.09
C ALA A 26 4.61 -2.26 13.97
N ALA A 27 3.49 -1.59 14.22
CA ALA A 27 2.95 -0.60 13.31
C ALA A 27 3.90 0.59 13.15
N ARG A 28 3.93 1.16 11.95
CA ARG A 28 4.70 2.37 11.61
C ARG A 28 3.76 3.54 11.41
N ASP A 29 4.09 4.65 12.03
CA ASP A 29 3.42 5.92 11.80
C ASP A 29 4.07 6.64 10.61
N PHE A 30 3.49 6.48 9.42
CA PHE A 30 4.04 7.06 8.19
C PHE A 30 3.88 8.58 8.10
N LEU A 31 3.04 9.19 8.95
CA LEU A 31 2.85 10.64 9.00
C LEU A 31 3.89 11.32 9.89
N GLU A 32 4.37 10.64 10.92
CA GLU A 32 5.29 11.19 11.92
C GLU A 32 6.70 10.57 11.90
N GLU A 33 6.92 9.40 11.31
CA GLU A 33 8.25 8.78 11.29
C GLU A 33 9.29 9.66 10.60
N ASP A 34 10.55 9.58 11.05
CA ASP A 34 11.63 10.34 10.43
C ASP A 34 11.76 10.00 8.94
N LEU A 35 11.86 11.05 8.12
CA LEU A 35 12.15 10.89 6.71
C LEU A 35 13.61 10.48 6.56
N ARG A 36 13.85 9.31 5.95
CA ARG A 36 15.21 8.86 5.71
C ARG A 36 15.88 9.81 4.72
N PRO A 37 17.11 10.25 4.98
CA PRO A 37 17.90 10.97 3.99
C PRO A 37 18.29 10.00 2.87
N ILE A 38 17.55 10.04 1.76
CA ILE A 38 17.85 9.28 0.53
C ILE A 38 17.66 10.23 -0.68
N PRO A 39 18.14 9.89 -1.90
CA PRO A 39 18.88 10.76 -2.82
C PRO A 39 18.04 11.92 -3.41
N LYS A 40 18.62 12.71 -4.36
CA LYS A 40 17.92 13.74 -5.17
C LYS A 40 16.58 13.29 -5.82
N ASP A 41 16.23 12.01 -5.73
CA ASP A 41 15.01 11.41 -6.26
C ASP A 41 14.02 11.03 -5.14
N PRO A 42 12.99 11.87 -4.88
CA PRO A 42 11.99 11.60 -3.86
C PRO A 42 11.15 10.34 -4.14
N VAL A 43 11.03 9.89 -5.40
CA VAL A 43 10.29 8.66 -5.73
C VAL A 43 11.00 7.45 -5.15
N LEU A 44 12.30 7.31 -5.41
CA LEU A 44 13.09 6.18 -4.92
C LEU A 44 13.24 6.23 -3.41
N ALA A 45 13.44 7.41 -2.82
CA ALA A 45 13.49 7.57 -1.37
C ALA A 45 12.22 7.01 -0.69
N SER A 46 11.06 7.39 -1.21
CA SER A 46 9.76 6.97 -0.67
C SER A 46 9.52 5.47 -0.81
N LEU A 47 9.89 4.89 -1.95
CA LEU A 47 9.75 3.44 -2.20
C LEU A 47 10.62 2.61 -1.24
N LEU A 48 11.89 2.99 -1.08
CA LEU A 48 12.84 2.26 -0.23
C LEU A 48 12.52 2.41 1.26
N GLN A 49 11.96 3.55 1.68
CA GLN A 49 11.48 3.74 3.04
C GLN A 49 10.16 3.00 3.31
N ALA A 50 9.23 3.01 2.35
CA ALA A 50 7.96 2.27 2.44
C ALA A 50 8.19 0.76 2.54
N TYR A 51 9.10 0.23 1.73
CA TYR A 51 9.32 -1.20 1.55
C TYR A 51 10.80 -1.55 1.74
N PRO A 52 11.24 -1.82 2.98
CA PRO A 52 12.65 -2.09 3.28
C PRO A 52 13.24 -3.34 2.60
N SER A 53 12.40 -4.21 2.03
CA SER A 53 12.82 -5.36 1.24
C SER A 53 13.16 -5.02 -0.21
N LEU A 54 12.98 -3.76 -0.64
CA LEU A 54 13.36 -3.30 -1.97
C LEU A 54 14.79 -2.77 -1.97
N ARG A 55 15.50 -3.05 -3.06
CA ARG A 55 16.78 -2.46 -3.42
C ARG A 55 16.74 -1.92 -4.85
N VAL A 56 17.59 -0.95 -5.15
CA VAL A 56 17.75 -0.40 -6.50
C VAL A 56 18.92 -1.10 -7.18
N ASP A 57 18.69 -1.68 -8.34
CA ASP A 57 19.74 -2.00 -9.31
C ASP A 57 19.87 -0.81 -10.27
N ALA A 58 20.83 0.06 -9.99
CA ALA A 58 21.04 1.28 -10.74
C ALA A 58 21.61 1.04 -12.15
N GLN A 59 22.32 -0.07 -12.36
CA GLN A 59 22.92 -0.39 -13.66
C GLN A 59 21.83 -0.75 -14.68
N ASN A 60 20.82 -1.49 -14.22
CA ASN A 60 19.74 -1.98 -15.08
C ASN A 60 18.43 -1.17 -14.92
N GLY A 61 18.38 -0.19 -14.02
CA GLY A 61 17.19 0.63 -13.79
C GLY A 61 16.03 -0.15 -13.17
N LEU A 62 16.32 -1.10 -12.29
CA LEU A 62 15.33 -1.99 -11.68
C LEU A 62 15.13 -1.70 -10.20
N LEU A 63 13.91 -1.98 -9.72
CA LEU A 63 13.67 -2.32 -8.32
C LEU A 63 13.70 -3.83 -8.19
N VAL A 64 14.39 -4.31 -7.16
CA VAL A 64 14.56 -5.73 -6.89
C VAL A 64 14.19 -6.01 -5.44
N THR A 65 13.50 -7.11 -5.18
CA THR A 65 13.18 -7.60 -3.84
C THR A 65 14.24 -8.56 -3.32
N ASN A 66 14.19 -8.90 -2.03
CA ASN A 66 15.12 -9.86 -1.42
C ASN A 66 15.04 -11.28 -2.01
N ASP A 67 13.92 -11.65 -2.62
CA ASP A 67 13.72 -12.91 -3.36
C ASP A 67 14.04 -12.77 -4.87
N GLU A 68 14.76 -11.71 -5.25
CA GLU A 68 15.28 -11.45 -6.60
C GLU A 68 14.19 -11.22 -7.67
N ALA A 69 12.92 -11.08 -7.27
CA ALA A 69 11.89 -10.59 -8.16
C ALA A 69 12.13 -9.11 -8.49
N SER A 70 11.90 -8.72 -9.75
CA SER A 70 12.25 -7.38 -10.21
C SER A 70 11.20 -6.76 -11.13
N VAL A 71 11.27 -5.43 -11.21
CA VAL A 71 10.47 -4.58 -12.09
C VAL A 71 11.28 -3.36 -12.53
N GLU A 72 11.09 -2.95 -13.78
CA GLU A 72 11.67 -1.70 -14.29
C GLU A 72 11.08 -0.48 -13.58
N ILE A 73 11.95 0.42 -13.12
CA ILE A 73 11.52 1.70 -12.53
C ILE A 73 10.81 2.54 -13.60
N GLY A 74 11.38 2.55 -14.81
CA GLY A 74 10.90 3.32 -15.95
C GLY A 74 10.97 4.84 -15.75
N VAL A 75 10.43 5.56 -16.74
CA VAL A 75 10.29 7.02 -16.74
C VAL A 75 8.81 7.40 -16.67
N SER A 76 8.49 8.59 -16.19
CA SER A 76 7.11 9.10 -16.23
C SER A 76 6.65 9.25 -17.67
N SER A 77 5.46 8.73 -17.98
CA SER A 77 4.87 8.83 -19.31
C SER A 77 4.33 10.24 -19.58
N SER A 78 4.29 10.63 -20.85
CA SER A 78 3.67 11.89 -21.31
C SER A 78 2.14 11.79 -21.45
N GLY A 79 1.58 10.58 -21.33
CA GLY A 79 0.15 10.33 -21.47
C GLY A 79 -0.70 11.08 -20.43
N VAL A 80 -2.00 11.20 -20.72
CA VAL A 80 -2.98 11.80 -19.80
C VAL A 80 -4.21 10.91 -19.67
N GLY A 81 -4.95 11.10 -18.57
CA GLY A 81 -6.20 10.40 -18.29
C GLY A 81 -6.09 8.88 -18.39
N ILE A 82 -6.94 8.26 -19.22
CA ILE A 82 -7.02 6.80 -19.32
C ILE A 82 -5.75 6.16 -19.91
N ALA A 83 -4.97 6.89 -20.71
CA ALA A 83 -3.78 6.35 -21.36
C ALA A 83 -2.74 5.91 -20.32
N VAL A 84 -2.50 6.73 -19.30
CA VAL A 84 -1.55 6.44 -18.20
C VAL A 84 -1.99 5.21 -17.40
N LEU A 85 -3.30 4.96 -17.27
CA LEU A 85 -3.80 3.81 -16.51
C LEU A 85 -3.52 2.46 -17.18
N LYS A 86 -3.31 2.42 -18.51
CA LYS A 86 -3.17 1.15 -19.23
C LYS A 86 -1.79 0.50 -19.04
N ALA A 87 -0.72 1.30 -19.07
CA ALA A 87 0.65 0.82 -18.97
C ALA A 87 1.56 1.84 -18.26
N PRO A 88 1.32 2.15 -16.96
CA PRO A 88 2.14 3.10 -16.23
C PRO A 88 3.50 2.52 -15.85
N SER A 89 4.55 3.34 -15.82
CA SER A 89 5.81 3.00 -15.14
C SER A 89 5.64 3.02 -13.62
N VAL A 90 6.66 2.59 -12.86
CA VAL A 90 6.65 2.75 -11.40
C VAL A 90 6.60 4.22 -11.01
N ARG A 91 7.25 5.10 -11.77
CA ARG A 91 7.23 6.55 -11.54
C ARG A 91 5.88 7.19 -11.79
N ASP A 92 5.09 6.69 -12.74
CA ASP A 92 3.76 7.22 -13.04
C ASP A 92 2.79 7.11 -11.86
N GLN A 93 3.04 6.21 -10.92
CA GLN A 93 2.24 6.06 -9.70
C GLN A 93 2.28 7.30 -8.80
N PHE A 94 3.34 8.10 -8.91
CA PHE A 94 3.57 9.33 -8.14
C PHE A 94 3.10 10.59 -8.86
N ARG A 95 2.47 10.45 -10.04
CA ARG A 95 2.07 11.57 -10.90
C ARG A 95 1.13 12.55 -10.19
N TYR A 96 0.16 12.02 -9.46
CA TYR A 96 -0.78 12.82 -8.66
C TYR A 96 -0.36 12.75 -7.21
N ILE A 97 0.06 13.90 -6.66
CA ILE A 97 0.53 14.00 -5.29
C ILE A 97 -0.67 13.76 -4.35
N TYR A 98 -0.52 12.79 -3.45
CA TYR A 98 -1.54 12.50 -2.45
C TYR A 98 -1.62 13.65 -1.42
N PRO A 99 -2.78 14.31 -1.25
CA PRO A 99 -2.91 15.35 -0.23
C PRO A 99 -2.84 14.72 1.17
N LEU A 100 -1.97 15.23 2.05
CA LEU A 100 -1.84 14.75 3.44
C LEU A 100 -2.85 15.40 4.40
N ASP A 101 -3.39 16.55 4.01
CA ASP A 101 -4.52 17.17 4.66
C ASP A 101 -5.84 16.53 4.21
N PHE A 102 -6.91 16.81 4.95
CA PHE A 102 -8.27 16.43 4.55
C PHE A 102 -8.82 17.40 3.50
N ASP A 103 -8.10 17.54 2.38
CA ASP A 103 -8.48 18.40 1.26
C ASP A 103 -9.11 17.58 0.13
N LEU A 104 -10.36 17.87 -0.17
CA LEU A 104 -11.11 17.27 -1.27
C LEU A 104 -11.24 18.21 -2.48
N THR A 105 -10.55 19.35 -2.53
CA THR A 105 -10.67 20.30 -3.64
C THR A 105 -9.92 19.85 -4.89
N LYS A 106 -8.74 19.22 -4.73
CA LYS A 106 -7.94 18.73 -5.88
C LYS A 106 -8.70 17.74 -6.75
N ARG A 107 -9.55 16.92 -6.15
CA ARG A 107 -10.39 15.92 -6.85
C ARG A 107 -11.32 16.55 -7.90
N LEU A 108 -11.62 17.85 -7.78
CA LEU A 108 -12.50 18.56 -8.72
C LEU A 108 -11.84 18.70 -10.09
N ARG A 109 -10.51 18.60 -10.16
CA ARG A 109 -9.78 18.50 -11.42
C ARG A 109 -9.96 17.11 -12.02
N ALA A 110 -10.32 17.07 -13.29
CA ALA A 110 -10.49 15.81 -14.01
C ALA A 110 -9.22 14.96 -13.94
N TRP A 111 -9.38 13.67 -13.67
CA TRP A 111 -8.29 12.68 -13.59
C TRP A 111 -7.29 12.84 -12.44
N GLU A 112 -7.54 13.74 -11.49
CA GLU A 112 -6.75 13.85 -10.26
C GLU A 112 -7.04 12.65 -9.33
N ASP A 113 -6.40 11.52 -9.59
CA ASP A 113 -6.64 10.25 -8.90
C ASP A 113 -5.37 9.77 -8.15
N PRO A 114 -4.95 10.42 -7.04
CA PRO A 114 -3.72 10.06 -6.32
C PRO A 114 -3.80 8.66 -5.71
N GLY A 115 -3.17 7.69 -6.38
CA GLY A 115 -3.17 6.26 -6.02
C GLY A 115 -3.80 5.32 -7.05
N ARG A 116 -4.57 5.83 -8.00
CA ARG A 116 -5.25 5.00 -9.01
C ARG A 116 -4.31 4.53 -10.13
N VAL A 117 -3.27 5.32 -10.42
CA VAL A 117 -2.17 4.91 -11.30
C VAL A 117 -1.29 3.92 -10.54
N ARG A 118 -1.17 2.69 -11.06
CA ARG A 118 -0.36 1.62 -10.45
C ARG A 118 0.25 0.73 -11.52
N ASN A 119 1.54 0.42 -11.36
CA ASN A 119 2.22 -0.52 -12.24
C ASN A 119 1.92 -1.95 -11.79
N ALA A 120 1.32 -2.77 -12.65
CA ALA A 120 0.86 -4.11 -12.28
C ALA A 120 2.00 -5.02 -11.82
N ARG A 121 3.12 -5.01 -12.57
CA ARG A 121 4.29 -5.83 -12.25
C ARG A 121 4.91 -5.44 -10.91
N PHE A 122 4.96 -4.15 -10.60
CA PHE A 122 5.42 -3.65 -9.29
C PHE A 122 4.55 -4.19 -8.16
N MET A 123 3.22 -4.17 -8.31
CA MET A 123 2.31 -4.73 -7.29
C MET A 123 2.51 -6.24 -7.12
N GLU A 124 2.73 -6.98 -8.20
CA GLU A 124 3.00 -8.43 -8.15
C GLU A 124 4.31 -8.75 -7.45
N VAL A 125 5.39 -8.03 -7.79
CA VAL A 125 6.72 -8.16 -7.16
C VAL A 125 6.65 -7.82 -5.68
N LEU A 126 5.89 -6.78 -5.33
CA LEU A 126 5.76 -6.33 -3.96
C LEU A 126 4.95 -7.32 -3.10
N TYR A 127 3.87 -7.87 -3.66
CA TYR A 127 2.93 -8.73 -2.94
C TYR A 127 2.96 -10.17 -3.44
N PHE A 128 2.21 -10.46 -4.50
CA PHE A 128 1.95 -11.81 -5.00
C PHE A 128 1.67 -11.81 -6.50
N SER A 129 2.14 -12.83 -7.21
CA SER A 129 1.81 -13.06 -8.63
C SER A 129 0.68 -14.08 -8.84
N ASP A 130 0.20 -14.74 -7.78
CA ASP A 130 -0.85 -15.76 -7.87
C ASP A 130 -1.81 -15.72 -6.67
N ALA A 131 -3.02 -16.25 -6.89
CA ALA A 131 -4.10 -16.23 -5.91
C ALA A 131 -3.84 -17.13 -4.69
N GLN A 132 -3.09 -18.22 -4.87
CA GLN A 132 -2.88 -19.21 -3.83
C GLN A 132 -1.93 -18.66 -2.77
N THR A 133 -0.80 -18.07 -3.18
CA THR A 133 0.15 -17.43 -2.26
C THR A 133 -0.46 -16.21 -1.58
N ALA A 134 -1.23 -15.40 -2.32
CA ALA A 134 -1.96 -14.26 -1.75
C ALA A 134 -2.93 -14.71 -0.65
N LYS A 135 -3.75 -15.74 -0.91
CA LYS A 135 -4.69 -16.29 0.06
C LYS A 135 -4.01 -16.90 1.29
N ALA A 136 -2.87 -17.57 1.10
CA ALA A 136 -2.10 -18.16 2.20
C ALA A 136 -1.50 -17.11 3.15
N SER A 137 -1.32 -15.87 2.68
CA SER A 137 -0.75 -14.77 3.48
C SER A 137 -1.74 -14.05 4.40
N LEU A 138 -3.03 -14.37 4.33
CA LEU A 138 -4.09 -13.59 4.96
C LEU A 138 -4.16 -13.83 6.47
N GLN A 139 -4.42 -12.75 7.20
CA GLN A 139 -4.78 -12.75 8.61
C GLN A 139 -6.07 -11.94 8.82
N SER A 140 -6.88 -12.40 9.77
CA SER A 140 -8.10 -11.72 10.18
C SER A 140 -7.79 -10.57 11.15
N VAL A 141 -8.38 -9.40 10.91
CA VAL A 141 -8.33 -8.22 11.77
C VAL A 141 -9.76 -7.74 12.01
N ALA A 142 -10.18 -7.76 13.27
CA ALA A 142 -11.54 -7.36 13.66
C ALA A 142 -11.68 -5.83 13.70
N ALA A 143 -12.81 -5.32 13.21
CA ALA A 143 -13.20 -3.94 13.41
C ALA A 143 -13.49 -3.66 14.90
N PRO A 144 -13.31 -2.41 15.37
CA PRO A 144 -13.51 -2.06 16.77
C PRO A 144 -15.00 -2.10 17.19
N SER A 145 -15.91 -2.14 16.22
CA SER A 145 -17.36 -2.20 16.40
C SER A 145 -18.02 -2.70 15.12
N GLY A 146 -19.34 -2.96 15.14
CA GLY A 146 -20.10 -3.35 13.95
C GLY A 146 -19.93 -4.80 13.49
N GLY A 147 -18.99 -5.55 14.07
CA GLY A 147 -18.82 -6.99 13.85
C GLY A 147 -18.09 -7.37 12.56
N ALA A 148 -17.59 -6.40 11.80
CA ALA A 148 -16.78 -6.67 10.61
C ALA A 148 -15.44 -7.33 10.97
N VAL A 149 -15.01 -8.24 10.10
CA VAL A 149 -13.68 -8.86 10.14
C VAL A 149 -13.06 -8.73 8.75
N PHE A 150 -11.91 -8.09 8.67
CA PHE A 150 -11.15 -7.94 7.44
C PHE A 150 -10.06 -9.00 7.35
N HIS A 151 -9.93 -9.62 6.19
CA HIS A 151 -8.84 -10.53 5.85
C HIS A 151 -7.82 -9.78 4.99
N VAL A 152 -6.62 -9.56 5.51
CA VAL A 152 -5.55 -8.79 4.87
C VAL A 152 -4.21 -9.52 4.97
N THR A 153 -3.28 -9.22 4.06
CA THR A 153 -1.97 -9.88 4.01
C THR A 153 -1.08 -9.50 5.20
N THR A 154 -0.15 -10.37 5.56
CA THR A 154 0.96 -10.07 6.48
C THR A 154 2.17 -9.42 5.78
N LYS A 155 2.24 -9.46 4.43
CA LYS A 155 3.30 -8.78 3.66
C LYS A 155 3.36 -7.30 4.03
N HIS A 156 4.57 -6.79 4.27
CA HIS A 156 4.84 -5.39 4.62
C HIS A 156 4.10 -4.89 5.87
N GLY A 157 3.65 -5.81 6.74
CA GLY A 157 2.95 -5.49 7.98
C GLY A 157 1.53 -4.95 7.79
N VAL A 158 0.88 -5.17 6.65
CA VAL A 158 -0.46 -4.63 6.35
C VAL A 158 -1.49 -4.99 7.43
N ASN A 159 -1.47 -6.22 7.93
CA ASN A 159 -2.29 -6.67 9.06
C ASN A 159 -2.07 -5.84 10.34
N CYS A 160 -0.82 -5.54 10.69
CA CYS A 160 -0.44 -4.75 11.86
C CYS A 160 -0.89 -3.30 11.71
N GLN A 161 -0.65 -2.74 10.52
CA GLN A 161 -1.03 -1.38 10.18
C GLN A 161 -2.55 -1.19 10.19
N LEU A 162 -3.30 -2.17 9.68
CA LEU A 162 -4.76 -2.15 9.75
C LEU A 162 -5.24 -2.25 11.21
N ALA A 163 -4.65 -3.14 12.01
CA ALA A 163 -5.01 -3.30 13.41
C ALA A 163 -4.83 -1.99 14.18
N SER A 164 -3.69 -1.31 14.03
CA SER A 164 -3.44 -0.03 14.71
C SER A 164 -4.34 1.11 14.20
N ALA A 165 -4.66 1.14 12.90
CA ALA A 165 -5.63 2.09 12.37
C ALA A 165 -7.03 1.88 13.01
N LEU A 166 -7.47 0.63 13.09
CA LEU A 166 -8.77 0.26 13.67
C LEU A 166 -8.83 0.50 15.17
N GLU A 167 -7.74 0.25 15.90
CA GLU A 167 -7.60 0.59 17.32
C GLU A 167 -7.73 2.10 17.54
N GLN A 168 -7.02 2.91 16.74
CA GLN A 168 -7.09 4.37 16.84
C GLN A 168 -8.49 4.91 16.49
N ILE A 169 -9.21 4.29 15.56
CA ILE A 169 -10.59 4.67 15.21
C ILE A 169 -11.54 4.41 16.38
N GLY A 170 -11.34 3.31 17.10
CA GLY A 170 -12.17 2.92 18.24
C GLY A 170 -13.63 2.62 17.89
N PRO A 171 -14.48 2.34 18.89
CA PRO A 171 -15.84 1.85 18.67
C PRO A 171 -16.85 2.95 18.28
N GLY A 172 -16.44 4.22 18.21
CA GLY A 172 -17.34 5.37 17.99
C GLY A 172 -18.01 5.43 16.62
N PHE A 173 -17.55 4.61 15.65
CA PHE A 173 -17.99 4.66 14.26
C PHE A 173 -18.65 3.36 13.76
N THR A 174 -19.40 2.67 14.62
CA THR A 174 -20.07 1.37 14.34
C THR A 174 -20.67 1.24 12.94
N LYS A 175 -21.38 2.25 12.44
CA LYS A 175 -22.03 2.20 11.12
C LYS A 175 -21.04 2.01 9.97
N LEU A 176 -19.82 2.54 10.08
CA LEU A 176 -18.79 2.39 9.03
C LEU A 176 -18.30 0.94 8.89
N PHE A 177 -18.48 0.14 9.93
CA PHE A 177 -18.07 -1.26 9.99
C PHE A 177 -19.26 -2.23 9.83
N GLN A 178 -20.40 -1.73 9.39
CA GLN A 178 -21.55 -2.53 8.95
C GLN A 178 -21.60 -2.52 7.41
N GLN A 179 -22.12 -3.59 6.80
CA GLN A 179 -22.29 -3.68 5.34
C GLN A 179 -21.00 -3.35 4.56
N ILE A 180 -19.88 -3.91 5.03
CA ILE A 180 -18.57 -3.67 4.43
C ILE A 180 -18.53 -4.08 2.96
N GLY A 181 -17.79 -3.35 2.12
CA GLY A 181 -17.54 -3.73 0.74
C GLY A 181 -16.62 -4.96 0.61
N GLY A 182 -15.85 -5.25 1.67
CA GLY A 182 -15.02 -6.45 1.81
C GLY A 182 -13.53 -6.15 1.97
N SER A 183 -12.70 -7.20 1.92
CA SER A 183 -11.23 -7.09 1.91
C SER A 183 -10.62 -7.95 0.81
N PHE A 184 -10.03 -9.11 1.10
CA PHE A 184 -9.42 -9.94 0.08
C PHE A 184 -10.45 -10.45 -0.95
N ASN A 185 -10.16 -10.23 -2.23
CA ASN A 185 -10.90 -10.79 -3.35
C ASN A 185 -9.98 -10.78 -4.58
N TRP A 186 -9.52 -11.96 -5.01
CA TRP A 186 -8.67 -12.11 -6.19
C TRP A 186 -9.48 -11.86 -7.47
N ARG A 187 -9.41 -10.64 -7.99
CA ARG A 187 -10.17 -10.20 -9.16
C ARG A 187 -9.49 -9.08 -9.94
N THR A 188 -9.88 -8.92 -11.19
CA THR A 188 -9.55 -7.71 -11.96
C THR A 188 -10.46 -6.54 -11.59
N ILE A 189 -9.98 -5.32 -11.82
CA ILE A 189 -10.80 -4.11 -11.74
C ILE A 189 -11.79 -4.13 -12.91
N SER A 190 -13.07 -3.94 -12.62
CA SER A 190 -14.15 -3.93 -13.61
C SER A 190 -13.84 -3.04 -14.82
N GLY A 191 -13.86 -3.66 -16.00
CA GLY A 191 -13.55 -3.02 -17.29
C GLY A 191 -12.05 -2.95 -17.63
N THR A 192 -11.19 -3.70 -16.93
CA THR A 192 -9.75 -3.74 -17.16
C THR A 192 -9.18 -5.15 -17.00
N THR A 193 -7.94 -5.37 -17.43
CA THR A 193 -7.17 -6.60 -17.20
C THR A 193 -6.27 -6.53 -15.95
N ARG A 194 -6.30 -5.42 -15.21
CA ARG A 194 -5.42 -5.18 -14.05
C ARG A 194 -6.05 -5.75 -12.79
N LEU A 195 -5.26 -6.40 -11.96
CA LEU A 195 -5.69 -6.85 -10.63
C LEU A 195 -6.09 -5.65 -9.75
N SER A 196 -7.13 -5.86 -8.95
CA SER A 196 -7.49 -4.97 -7.86
C SER A 196 -6.48 -5.08 -6.71
N VAL A 197 -6.31 -4.05 -5.90
CA VAL A 197 -5.46 -4.17 -4.69
C VAL A 197 -6.08 -5.13 -3.65
N HIS A 198 -7.40 -5.33 -3.70
CA HIS A 198 -8.07 -6.41 -2.96
C HIS A 198 -7.50 -7.79 -3.28
N SER A 199 -6.95 -8.02 -4.48
CA SER A 199 -6.32 -9.28 -4.85
C SER A 199 -5.05 -9.56 -4.05
N PHE A 200 -4.38 -8.53 -3.54
CA PHE A 200 -3.16 -8.68 -2.76
C PHE A 200 -3.41 -8.70 -1.24
N GLY A 201 -4.67 -8.63 -0.81
CA GLY A 201 -5.01 -8.48 0.61
C GLY A 201 -4.52 -7.16 1.20
N ALA A 202 -4.26 -6.15 0.37
CA ALA A 202 -3.70 -4.86 0.77
C ALA A 202 -4.73 -3.71 0.67
N ALA A 203 -6.03 -4.05 0.63
CA ALA A 203 -7.12 -3.09 0.64
C ALA A 203 -8.29 -3.59 1.48
N VAL A 204 -9.03 -2.63 2.03
CA VAL A 204 -10.28 -2.84 2.76
C VAL A 204 -11.31 -1.82 2.28
N ASP A 205 -12.55 -2.28 2.14
CA ASP A 205 -13.70 -1.43 1.91
C ASP A 205 -14.53 -1.39 3.19
N LEU A 206 -14.77 -0.18 3.71
CA LEU A 206 -15.71 0.07 4.80
C LEU A 206 -17.15 -0.07 4.28
N ASN A 207 -18.11 0.58 4.93
CA ASN A 207 -19.51 0.52 4.56
C ASN A 207 -19.76 0.99 3.11
N SER A 208 -20.22 0.06 2.27
CA SER A 208 -20.49 0.29 0.85
C SER A 208 -21.62 1.30 0.58
N THR A 209 -22.60 1.39 1.48
CA THR A 209 -23.71 2.34 1.36
C THR A 209 -23.31 3.78 1.70
N LEU A 210 -22.28 3.97 2.54
CA LEU A 210 -21.79 5.28 2.96
C LEU A 210 -20.62 5.78 2.12
N GLY A 211 -19.80 4.87 1.61
CA GLY A 211 -18.61 5.23 0.86
C GLY A 211 -18.88 5.92 -0.47
N GLY A 212 -19.89 5.47 -1.21
CA GLY A 212 -20.19 5.99 -2.55
C GLY A 212 -19.11 5.62 -3.59
N TYR A 213 -19.54 5.38 -4.83
CA TYR A 213 -18.64 5.06 -5.93
C TYR A 213 -19.05 5.80 -7.20
N TRP A 214 -18.08 6.44 -7.85
CA TRP A 214 -18.33 7.32 -9.00
C TRP A 214 -19.09 6.65 -10.15
N LYS A 215 -18.87 5.35 -10.40
CA LYS A 215 -19.58 4.66 -11.50
C LYS A 215 -21.06 4.48 -11.23
N TRP A 216 -21.52 4.50 -9.97
CA TRP A 216 -22.94 4.36 -9.65
C TRP A 216 -23.77 5.53 -10.17
N ALA A 217 -23.15 6.67 -10.45
CA ALA A 217 -23.80 7.80 -11.09
C ALA A 217 -23.97 7.64 -12.63
N GLY A 218 -23.47 6.56 -13.23
CA GLY A 218 -23.57 6.30 -14.68
C GLY A 218 -22.84 7.31 -15.56
N ARG A 219 -21.88 8.07 -15.00
CA ARG A 219 -21.20 9.16 -15.72
C ARG A 219 -20.00 8.65 -16.54
N PRO A 220 -19.64 9.33 -17.65
CA PRO A 220 -18.41 9.04 -18.38
C PRO A 220 -17.16 9.18 -17.51
N ALA A 221 -16.09 8.45 -17.86
CA ALA A 221 -14.79 8.60 -17.22
C ALA A 221 -14.27 10.03 -17.39
N GLY A 222 -13.67 10.59 -16.33
CA GLY A 222 -13.25 11.99 -16.25
C GLY A 222 -14.37 12.97 -15.88
N GLN A 223 -15.58 12.47 -15.61
CA GLN A 223 -16.74 13.27 -15.19
C GLN A 223 -17.41 12.67 -13.94
N ALA A 224 -16.62 12.32 -12.93
CA ALA A 224 -17.11 11.61 -11.74
C ALA A 224 -18.20 12.37 -10.96
N GLY A 225 -18.28 13.70 -11.09
CA GLY A 225 -19.31 14.53 -10.49
C GLY A 225 -19.09 14.81 -9.00
N LYS A 226 -20.15 15.27 -8.33
CA LYS A 226 -20.12 15.62 -6.90
C LYS A 226 -19.98 14.36 -6.05
N PHE A 227 -19.10 14.43 -5.06
CA PHE A 227 -18.94 13.41 -4.03
C PHE A 227 -19.56 13.92 -2.72
N ASP A 228 -20.58 13.24 -2.21
CA ASP A 228 -21.17 13.51 -0.90
C ASP A 228 -20.50 12.62 0.15
N ASN A 229 -19.36 13.08 0.66
CA ASN A 229 -18.55 12.30 1.59
C ASN A 229 -19.29 12.03 2.91
N LYS A 230 -19.40 10.75 3.30
CA LYS A 230 -19.90 10.30 4.61
C LYS A 230 -18.83 9.68 5.52
N ILE A 231 -17.58 9.61 5.07
CA ILE A 231 -16.47 9.09 5.87
C ILE A 231 -15.87 10.23 6.70
N PRO A 232 -15.84 10.12 8.03
CA PRO A 232 -15.25 11.13 8.91
C PRO A 232 -13.75 11.31 8.70
N GLU A 233 -13.28 12.55 8.81
CA GLU A 233 -11.85 12.89 8.71
C GLU A 233 -10.99 12.10 9.69
N ALA A 234 -11.44 11.92 10.94
CA ALA A 234 -10.70 11.17 11.95
C ALA A 234 -10.41 9.72 11.53
N VAL A 235 -11.35 9.09 10.80
CA VAL A 235 -11.18 7.73 10.27
C VAL A 235 -10.14 7.73 9.16
N VAL A 236 -10.24 8.68 8.22
CA VAL A 236 -9.29 8.81 7.13
C VAL A 236 -7.87 9.06 7.65
N ARG A 237 -7.72 9.96 8.64
CA ARG A 237 -6.42 10.25 9.25
C ARG A 237 -5.81 9.05 9.97
N ALA A 238 -6.62 8.23 10.65
CA ALA A 238 -6.13 7.01 11.28
C ALA A 238 -5.59 6.02 10.24
N PHE A 239 -6.32 5.81 9.15
CA PHE A 239 -5.84 4.97 8.04
C PHE A 239 -4.55 5.52 7.40
N GLU A 240 -4.50 6.83 7.12
CA GLU A 240 -3.34 7.49 6.52
C GLU A 240 -2.11 7.42 7.42
N ARG A 241 -2.27 7.57 8.74
CA ARG A 241 -1.20 7.40 9.73
C ARG A 241 -0.50 6.05 9.56
N TYR A 242 -1.27 5.00 9.29
CA TYR A 242 -0.75 3.64 9.12
C TYR A 242 -0.65 3.23 7.65
N GLY A 243 -0.50 4.18 6.72
CA GLY A 243 -0.07 3.90 5.35
C GLY A 243 -1.19 3.54 4.38
N PHE A 244 -2.46 3.63 4.78
CA PHE A 244 -3.60 3.43 3.88
C PHE A 244 -4.05 4.76 3.28
N ILE A 245 -4.02 4.86 1.95
CA ILE A 245 -4.63 5.98 1.24
C ILE A 245 -6.12 5.75 1.05
N TRP A 246 -6.89 6.83 0.88
CA TRP A 246 -8.34 6.78 0.78
C TRP A 246 -8.86 7.14 -0.62
N GLY A 247 -9.74 6.29 -1.16
CA GLY A 247 -10.34 6.46 -2.48
C GLY A 247 -11.29 7.66 -2.62
N GLY A 248 -11.74 8.27 -1.51
CA GLY A 248 -12.53 9.50 -1.55
C GLY A 248 -11.76 10.72 -2.07
N LYS A 249 -10.42 10.71 -1.99
CA LYS A 249 -9.54 11.76 -2.51
C LYS A 249 -9.35 11.70 -4.03
N TRP A 250 -9.75 10.63 -4.72
CA TRP A 250 -9.60 10.47 -6.17
C TRP A 250 -10.73 11.11 -6.93
N HIS A 251 -10.48 11.88 -7.99
CA HIS A 251 -11.53 12.38 -8.90
C HIS A 251 -12.60 11.32 -9.17
N HIS A 252 -12.19 10.12 -9.58
CA HIS A 252 -13.00 8.90 -9.67
C HIS A 252 -13.18 8.25 -8.29
N PHE A 253 -13.96 8.91 -7.44
CA PHE A 253 -14.07 8.56 -6.02
C PHE A 253 -14.56 7.14 -5.77
N ASP A 254 -13.98 6.54 -4.75
CA ASP A 254 -14.40 5.28 -4.15
C ASP A 254 -14.29 5.45 -2.63
N GLY A 255 -15.31 6.03 -1.99
CA GLY A 255 -15.18 6.51 -0.62
C GLY A 255 -15.24 5.39 0.41
N MET A 256 -15.63 4.17 0.06
CA MET A 256 -15.50 3.02 0.97
C MET A 256 -14.07 2.50 1.01
N HIS A 257 -13.28 2.78 -0.02
CA HIS A 257 -12.04 2.08 -0.32
C HIS A 257 -10.82 2.70 0.34
N PHE A 258 -10.05 1.85 1.02
CA PHE A 258 -8.73 2.15 1.56
C PHE A 258 -7.73 1.12 1.04
N GLU A 259 -6.59 1.57 0.51
CA GLU A 259 -5.52 0.70 0.04
C GLU A 259 -4.18 1.09 0.66
N TYR A 260 -3.40 0.08 1.08
CA TYR A 260 -2.10 0.28 1.71
C TYR A 260 -1.07 0.71 0.67
N ARG A 261 -0.72 2.00 0.71
CA ARG A 261 0.20 2.68 -0.23
C ARG A 261 1.08 3.71 0.53
N PRO A 262 1.87 3.25 1.53
CA PRO A 262 2.67 4.15 2.35
C PRO A 262 3.70 4.97 1.55
N GLU A 263 4.14 4.48 0.39
CA GLU A 263 5.06 5.18 -0.49
C GLU A 263 4.48 6.50 -1.02
N LEU A 264 3.16 6.60 -1.19
CA LEU A 264 2.52 7.83 -1.67
C LEU A 264 2.41 8.90 -0.57
N ILE A 265 2.24 8.46 0.68
CA ILE A 265 2.26 9.33 1.86
C ILE A 265 3.68 9.86 2.08
N LEU A 266 4.67 8.97 2.09
CA LEU A 266 6.09 9.34 2.24
C LEU A 266 6.57 10.28 1.12
N TYR A 267 6.15 10.04 -0.12
CA TYR A 267 6.46 10.93 -1.24
C TYR A 267 5.96 12.34 -1.01
N SER A 268 4.71 12.46 -0.57
CA SER A 268 4.11 13.76 -0.27
C SER A 268 4.83 14.48 0.88
N ARG A 269 5.28 13.73 1.89
CA ARG A 269 6.11 14.27 3.00
C ARG A 269 7.48 14.74 2.52
N HIS A 270 8.18 13.94 1.71
CA HIS A 270 9.47 14.36 1.12
C HIS A 270 9.35 15.62 0.27
N LEU A 271 8.28 15.76 -0.53
CA LEU A 271 8.04 16.97 -1.30
C LEU A 271 7.74 18.20 -0.44
N ASN A 272 7.06 18.03 0.69
CA ASN A 272 6.81 19.13 1.63
C ASN A 272 8.09 19.53 2.36
N ALA A 273 8.89 18.57 2.81
CA ALA A 273 10.17 18.82 3.47
C ALA A 273 11.17 19.54 2.55
N ALA A 274 11.15 19.28 1.24
CA ALA A 274 12.02 19.96 0.27
C ALA A 274 11.62 21.42 -0.04
N LYS A 275 10.46 21.88 0.43
CA LYS A 275 9.98 23.27 0.23
C LYS A 275 10.21 24.16 1.44
N GLY A 276 10.46 23.58 2.61
CA GLY A 276 10.80 24.28 3.85
C GLY A 276 12.29 24.41 4.01
#